data_AF-A0A0M6ZB46-F1
#
_entry.id   AF-A0A0M6ZB46-F1
#
_cell.length_a   1.000
_cell.length_b   1.000
_cell.length_c   1.000
_cell.angle_alpha   90.00
_cell.angle_beta   90.00
_cell.angle_gamma   90.00
#
_symmetry.space_group_name_H-M   'P 1'
#
loop_
_entity.id
_entity.type
_entity.pdbx_description
1 polymer ?
#
loop_
_entity_poly.entity_id
_entity_poly.type
_entity_poly.pdbx_seq_one_letter_code
_entity_poly.pdbx_strand_id
1 'polypeptide(L)'
;MTGDKQTETMPANGIGETVQNVRLRHFAYGSISLLLAGGVFAMAYLFMSTTQSADELALRHERALVTEALEHSLELEARHQTFVAVNDKTAREVQIDDRIDEAFAHEIARQMWLDFHHDWTLIVDGRNDLILVAAEDEIVPSATGQEVLDTTRDLVAKARIGYQTVRRPSADGFKVKYVEKGKLAPIYATDVRNIDGRPALVSAMAIVPESPDLSLPDGPPGVIVSVSLIEEAFLSEIGETLLLENFTYVAGTGHHQASVPVSAHGHQPIGYFEWTSAAPGSKIRSTIGPIAAVLMLVFIAIGVFFARRLAQKSRALEDSEALNRRMASHDLMTGLANRPHFHAALDRAIAQCQTTPCAVMAIDLDRFKAVNDTYGHVAGDMVIRQVAQRLRKVLSGHALIARTGGDEFVALLRGPVDDNRLRWLSDTLIEAIAQPVPVSGGLAQIGVSIGWASAPKHADTASHLLALADQALYSAKENGRNMAVCIEDLYQQQQQLDQQDSRSIKRRAVRG
;
A
#
# COMPACT_ATOMS: atom_id res chain seq x y z
N MET A 1 51.51 12.42 42.29
CA MET A 1 50.23 11.69 42.17
C MET A 1 49.16 12.77 42.23
N THR A 2 48.38 13.12 41.22
CA THR A 2 47.85 12.44 40.03
C THR A 2 47.58 13.54 39.00
N GLY A 3 48.21 13.46 37.82
CA GLY A 3 48.04 14.43 36.74
C GLY A 3 47.00 13.94 35.75
N ASP A 4 45.98 14.76 35.58
CA ASP A 4 44.82 14.62 34.71
C ASP A 4 45.23 14.48 33.23
N LYS A 5 44.80 13.40 32.58
CA LYS A 5 44.97 13.16 31.14
C LYS A 5 43.64 13.44 30.45
N GLN A 6 43.45 14.67 29.98
CA GLN A 6 42.39 14.99 29.02
C GLN A 6 42.85 14.56 27.61
N THR A 7 42.36 13.42 27.15
CA THR A 7 42.33 13.03 25.74
C THR A 7 41.19 13.76 25.04
N GLU A 8 41.53 14.83 24.31
CA GLU A 8 40.63 15.49 23.36
C GLU A 8 40.42 14.58 22.13
N THR A 9 39.23 14.00 22.04
CA THR A 9 38.76 13.27 20.86
C THR A 9 38.27 14.27 19.80
N MET A 10 38.92 14.29 18.62
CA MET A 10 38.42 14.97 17.43
C MET A 10 37.02 14.46 17.03
N PRO A 11 36.09 15.31 16.55
CA PRO A 11 34.75 14.89 16.17
C PRO A 11 34.77 14.12 14.84
N ALA A 12 34.38 12.85 14.90
CA ALA A 12 34.16 11.95 13.76
C ALA A 12 32.79 12.18 13.07
N ASN A 13 32.36 13.44 12.90
CA ASN A 13 31.00 13.76 12.45
C ASN A 13 30.76 13.63 10.93
N GLY A 14 31.80 13.47 10.09
CA GLY A 14 31.64 13.47 8.63
C GLY A 14 31.18 12.14 8.00
N ILE A 15 31.41 11.01 8.67
CA ILE A 15 31.14 9.66 8.11
C ILE A 15 29.77 9.14 8.55
N GLY A 16 29.28 9.56 9.73
CA GLY A 16 27.95 9.20 10.25
C GLY A 16 26.81 9.81 9.42
N GLU A 17 26.90 11.09 9.06
CA GLU A 17 25.85 11.79 8.29
C GLU A 17 25.65 11.20 6.88
N THR A 18 26.72 10.78 6.21
CA THR A 18 26.63 10.21 4.85
C THR A 18 25.98 8.83 4.84
N VAL A 19 26.32 7.96 5.80
CA VAL A 19 25.68 6.63 5.92
C VAL A 19 24.22 6.74 6.35
N GLN A 20 23.90 7.70 7.22
CA GLN A 20 22.54 7.93 7.72
C GLN A 20 21.62 8.46 6.61
N ASN A 21 22.10 9.38 5.76
CA ASN A 21 21.35 9.89 4.61
C ASN A 21 21.09 8.84 3.53
N VAL A 22 22.05 7.93 3.29
CA VAL A 22 21.87 6.82 2.33
C VAL A 22 20.82 5.82 2.84
N ARG A 23 20.81 5.50 4.15
CA ARG A 23 19.77 4.66 4.75
C ARG A 23 18.38 5.32 4.70
N LEU A 24 18.31 6.61 4.98
CA LEU A 24 17.05 7.37 4.93
C LEU A 24 16.44 7.38 3.53
N ARG A 25 17.26 7.50 2.47
CA ARG A 25 16.80 7.45 1.07
C ARG A 25 16.33 6.07 0.63
N HIS A 26 17.07 5.00 0.95
CA HIS A 26 16.60 3.64 0.65
C HIS A 26 15.29 3.32 1.37
N PHE A 27 15.15 3.80 2.61
CA PHE A 27 13.91 3.72 3.36
C PHE A 27 12.78 4.49 2.66
N ALA A 28 13.03 5.71 2.17
CA ALA A 28 12.03 6.52 1.45
C ALA A 28 11.56 5.90 0.13
N TYR A 29 12.47 5.32 -0.68
CA TYR A 29 12.07 4.61 -1.90
C TYR A 29 11.33 3.30 -1.62
N GLY A 30 11.73 2.60 -0.55
CA GLY A 30 11.05 1.41 -0.07
C GLY A 30 9.63 1.71 0.39
N SER A 31 9.43 2.78 1.15
CA SER A 31 8.10 3.18 1.64
C SER A 31 7.18 3.67 0.52
N ILE A 32 7.69 4.41 -0.47
CA ILE A 32 6.89 4.79 -1.66
C ILE A 32 6.46 3.55 -2.44
N SER A 33 7.35 2.59 -2.67
CA SER A 33 7.03 1.35 -3.39
C SER A 33 6.00 0.51 -2.62
N LEU A 34 6.11 0.46 -1.29
CA LEU A 34 5.17 -0.23 -0.42
C LEU A 34 3.79 0.43 -0.42
N LEU A 35 3.72 1.76 -0.40
CA LEU A 35 2.46 2.51 -0.50
C LEU A 35 1.77 2.28 -1.85
N LEU A 36 2.54 2.26 -2.94
CA LEU A 36 2.02 2.04 -4.29
C LEU A 36 1.50 0.61 -4.46
N ALA A 37 2.25 -0.38 -3.97
CA ALA A 37 1.81 -1.78 -3.93
C ALA A 37 0.58 -1.98 -3.03
N GLY A 38 0.56 -1.33 -1.86
CA GLY A 38 -0.57 -1.36 -0.94
C GLY A 38 -1.84 -0.76 -1.53
N GLY A 39 -1.74 0.38 -2.22
CA GLY A 39 -2.88 1.02 -2.89
C GLY A 39 -3.43 0.17 -4.03
N VAL A 40 -2.54 -0.41 -4.85
CA VAL A 40 -2.88 -1.37 -5.90
C VAL A 40 -3.63 -2.58 -5.33
N PHE A 41 -3.09 -3.19 -4.27
CA PHE A 41 -3.69 -4.34 -3.61
C PHE A 41 -5.07 -4.00 -3.02
N ALA A 42 -5.17 -2.87 -2.31
CA ALA A 42 -6.43 -2.40 -1.73
C ALA A 42 -7.51 -2.18 -2.80
N MET A 43 -7.14 -1.62 -3.96
CA MET A 43 -8.08 -1.40 -5.06
C MET A 43 -8.53 -2.71 -5.72
N ALA A 44 -7.61 -3.66 -5.93
CA ALA A 44 -7.94 -5.00 -6.44
C ALA A 44 -8.85 -5.76 -5.46
N TYR A 45 -8.55 -5.69 -4.16
CA TYR A 45 -9.36 -6.29 -3.11
C TYR A 45 -10.76 -5.68 -3.06
N LEU A 46 -10.87 -4.34 -3.07
CA LEU A 46 -12.15 -3.65 -3.07
C LEU A 46 -12.98 -3.99 -4.30
N PHE A 47 -12.38 -4.07 -5.49
CA PHE A 47 -13.07 -4.46 -6.72
C PHE A 47 -13.58 -5.91 -6.63
N MET A 48 -12.78 -6.84 -6.13
CA MET A 48 -13.18 -8.24 -5.97
C MET A 48 -14.30 -8.38 -4.94
N SER A 49 -14.15 -7.74 -3.78
CA SER A 49 -15.12 -7.77 -2.69
C SER A 49 -16.46 -7.15 -3.10
N THR A 50 -16.45 -5.96 -3.71
CA THR A 50 -17.71 -5.28 -4.11
C THR A 50 -18.48 -6.05 -5.16
N THR A 51 -17.78 -6.63 -6.15
CA THR A 51 -18.45 -7.44 -7.19
C THR A 51 -18.97 -8.77 -6.63
N GLN A 52 -18.29 -9.41 -5.68
CA GLN A 52 -18.83 -10.61 -4.99
C GLN A 52 -20.06 -10.27 -4.15
N SER A 53 -20.01 -9.18 -3.39
CA SER A 53 -21.17 -8.72 -2.61
C SER A 53 -22.36 -8.36 -3.49
N ALA A 54 -22.13 -7.84 -4.70
CA ALA A 54 -23.19 -7.59 -5.67
C ALA A 54 -23.86 -8.89 -6.14
N ASP A 55 -23.09 -9.94 -6.43
CA ASP A 55 -23.62 -11.27 -6.78
C ASP A 55 -24.46 -11.86 -5.63
N GLU A 56 -23.95 -11.81 -4.40
CA GLU A 56 -24.66 -12.31 -3.21
C GLU A 56 -25.94 -11.52 -2.89
N LEU A 57 -25.94 -10.20 -3.10
CA LEU A 57 -27.12 -9.37 -2.90
C LEU A 57 -28.19 -9.65 -3.97
N ALA A 58 -27.78 -9.76 -5.23
CA ALA A 58 -28.69 -10.13 -6.33
C ALA A 58 -29.36 -11.48 -6.04
N LEU A 59 -28.57 -12.49 -5.68
CA LEU A 59 -29.08 -13.82 -5.35
C LEU A 59 -30.06 -13.83 -4.18
N ARG A 60 -29.79 -13.03 -3.13
CA ARG A 60 -30.72 -12.88 -1.99
C ARG A 60 -32.03 -12.23 -2.41
N HIS A 61 -31.96 -11.21 -3.27
CA HIS A 61 -33.15 -10.52 -3.77
C HIS A 61 -33.99 -11.46 -4.65
N GLU A 62 -33.37 -12.17 -5.60
CA GLU A 62 -34.03 -13.17 -6.45
C GLU A 62 -34.74 -14.25 -5.60
N ARG A 63 -34.06 -14.80 -4.57
CA ARG A 63 -34.68 -15.75 -3.63
C ARG A 63 -35.88 -15.19 -2.89
N ALA A 64 -35.80 -13.94 -2.44
CA ALA A 64 -36.89 -13.28 -1.75
C ALA A 64 -38.11 -13.09 -2.67
N LEU A 65 -37.89 -12.63 -3.91
CA LEU A 65 -38.95 -12.49 -4.91
C LEU A 65 -39.63 -13.82 -5.24
N VAL A 66 -38.86 -14.89 -5.43
CA VAL A 66 -39.42 -16.23 -5.67
C VAL A 66 -40.25 -16.70 -4.47
N THR A 67 -39.75 -16.49 -3.26
CA THR A 67 -40.46 -16.89 -2.03
C THR A 67 -41.78 -16.13 -1.90
N GLU A 68 -41.76 -14.81 -2.12
CA GLU A 68 -42.94 -13.94 -2.07
C GLU A 68 -43.96 -14.29 -3.17
N ALA A 69 -43.50 -14.60 -4.39
CA ALA A 69 -44.38 -15.03 -5.48
C ALA A 69 -45.07 -16.38 -5.18
N LEU A 70 -44.35 -17.33 -4.58
CA LEU A 70 -44.92 -18.61 -4.14
C LEU A 70 -45.91 -18.43 -2.98
N GLU A 71 -45.58 -17.60 -1.99
CA GLU A 71 -46.49 -17.25 -0.89
C GLU A 71 -47.77 -16.58 -1.41
N HIS A 72 -47.65 -15.64 -2.34
CA HIS A 72 -48.80 -14.99 -2.97
C HIS A 72 -49.67 -15.98 -3.77
N SER A 73 -49.04 -16.92 -4.48
CA SER A 73 -49.75 -17.98 -5.20
C SER A 73 -50.52 -18.88 -4.22
N LEU A 74 -49.88 -19.31 -3.12
CA LEU A 74 -50.52 -20.08 -2.05
C LEU A 74 -51.71 -19.33 -1.40
N GLU A 75 -51.59 -18.02 -1.17
CA GLU A 75 -52.72 -17.21 -0.67
C GLU A 75 -53.87 -17.12 -1.67
N LEU A 76 -53.55 -17.05 -2.98
CA LEU A 76 -54.57 -17.05 -4.02
C LEU A 76 -55.36 -18.37 -4.04
N GLU A 77 -54.67 -19.51 -3.92
CA GLU A 77 -55.30 -20.84 -3.78
C GLU A 77 -56.24 -20.89 -2.57
N ALA A 78 -55.78 -20.39 -1.42
CA ALA A 78 -56.63 -20.31 -0.23
C ALA A 78 -57.86 -19.40 -0.46
N ARG A 79 -57.73 -18.30 -1.22
CA ARG A 79 -58.87 -17.42 -1.53
C ARG A 79 -59.89 -18.14 -2.42
N HIS A 80 -59.45 -18.91 -3.41
CA HIS A 80 -60.33 -19.73 -4.25
C HIS A 80 -61.14 -20.73 -3.42
N GLN A 81 -60.52 -21.37 -2.41
CA GLN A 81 -61.24 -22.27 -1.51
C GLN A 81 -62.36 -21.62 -0.70
N THR A 82 -62.29 -20.30 -0.43
CA THR A 82 -63.34 -19.62 0.34
C THR A 82 -64.72 -19.74 -0.31
N PHE A 83 -64.78 -19.95 -1.64
CA PHE A 83 -66.04 -20.08 -2.35
C PHE A 83 -66.85 -21.32 -1.97
N VAL A 84 -66.16 -22.39 -1.52
CA VAL A 84 -66.75 -23.64 -1.03
C VAL A 84 -66.67 -23.76 0.48
N ALA A 85 -65.56 -23.35 1.10
CA ALA A 85 -65.32 -23.49 2.53
C ALA A 85 -66.18 -22.54 3.39
N VAL A 86 -66.42 -21.31 2.92
CA VAL A 86 -67.27 -20.32 3.60
C VAL A 86 -68.65 -20.37 2.95
N ASN A 87 -69.45 -21.35 3.36
CA ASN A 87 -70.73 -21.66 2.75
C ASN A 87 -71.65 -22.42 3.71
N ASP A 88 -72.89 -21.97 3.86
CA ASP A 88 -73.87 -22.59 4.76
C ASP A 88 -74.24 -24.03 4.38
N LYS A 89 -74.35 -24.31 3.07
CA LYS A 89 -74.69 -25.64 2.56
C LYS A 89 -73.52 -26.60 2.80
N THR A 90 -72.29 -26.20 2.48
CA THR A 90 -71.09 -26.99 2.77
C THR A 90 -70.93 -27.27 4.25
N ALA A 91 -71.11 -26.26 5.11
CA ALA A 91 -71.03 -26.42 6.56
C ALA A 91 -72.09 -27.40 7.09
N ARG A 92 -73.33 -27.33 6.60
CA ARG A 92 -74.42 -28.23 6.99
C ARG A 92 -74.15 -29.66 6.55
N GLU A 93 -73.89 -29.90 5.26
CA GLU A 93 -73.76 -31.26 4.74
C GLU A 93 -72.54 -31.99 5.32
N VAL A 94 -71.45 -31.26 5.55
CA VAL A 94 -70.20 -31.83 6.09
C VAL A 94 -70.24 -32.02 7.60
N GLN A 95 -70.82 -31.10 8.36
CA GLN A 95 -70.70 -31.12 9.83
C GLN A 95 -71.98 -31.49 10.57
N ILE A 96 -73.15 -31.37 9.93
CA ILE A 96 -74.46 -31.70 10.54
C ILE A 96 -74.98 -33.02 9.97
N ASP A 97 -75.01 -33.14 8.64
CA ASP A 97 -75.59 -34.31 7.97
C ASP A 97 -74.60 -35.47 7.83
N ASP A 98 -73.30 -35.21 8.04
CA ASP A 98 -72.18 -36.17 7.94
C ASP A 98 -72.15 -36.91 6.57
N ARG A 99 -72.68 -36.24 5.53
CA ARG A 99 -72.79 -36.76 4.17
C ARG A 99 -73.04 -35.62 3.19
N ILE A 100 -72.28 -35.62 2.09
CA ILE A 100 -72.46 -34.68 0.98
C ILE A 100 -73.39 -35.33 -0.06
N ASP A 101 -74.37 -34.57 -0.53
CA ASP A 101 -75.24 -35.00 -1.64
C ASP A 101 -74.43 -35.17 -2.94
N GLU A 102 -74.73 -36.20 -3.73
CA GLU A 102 -73.95 -36.53 -4.93
C GLU A 102 -73.92 -35.38 -5.94
N ALA A 103 -75.05 -34.69 -6.16
CA ALA A 103 -75.09 -33.56 -7.09
C ALA A 103 -74.26 -32.38 -6.55
N PHE A 104 -74.25 -32.17 -5.24
CA PHE A 104 -73.45 -31.13 -4.62
C PHE A 104 -71.95 -31.46 -4.61
N ALA A 105 -71.58 -32.72 -4.43
CA ALA A 105 -70.20 -33.18 -4.55
C ALA A 105 -69.63 -32.86 -5.94
N HIS A 106 -70.38 -33.17 -7.01
CA HIS A 106 -69.99 -32.83 -8.38
C HIS A 106 -69.94 -31.32 -8.63
N GLU A 107 -70.83 -30.53 -8.01
CA GLU A 107 -70.78 -29.06 -8.07
C GLU A 107 -69.47 -28.52 -7.49
N ILE A 108 -69.06 -29.02 -6.31
CA ILE A 108 -67.80 -28.65 -5.67
C ILE A 108 -66.60 -29.06 -6.54
N ALA A 109 -66.55 -30.31 -7.00
CA ALA A 109 -65.44 -30.81 -7.83
C ALA A 109 -65.29 -29.98 -9.11
N ARG A 110 -66.39 -29.79 -9.84
CA ARG A 110 -66.42 -29.00 -11.07
C ARG A 110 -66.02 -27.55 -10.84
N GLN A 111 -66.48 -26.92 -9.75
CA GLN A 111 -66.11 -25.55 -9.43
C GLN A 111 -64.61 -25.44 -9.12
N MET A 112 -64.08 -26.34 -8.29
CA MET A 112 -62.65 -26.31 -7.93
C MET A 112 -61.74 -26.56 -9.15
N TRP A 113 -62.14 -27.44 -10.07
CA TRP A 113 -61.36 -27.71 -11.27
C TRP A 113 -61.53 -26.67 -12.38
N LEU A 114 -62.75 -26.40 -12.82
CA LEU A 114 -62.99 -25.56 -14.00
C LEU A 114 -62.75 -24.07 -13.74
N ASP A 115 -63.09 -23.57 -12.54
CA ASP A 115 -62.97 -22.14 -12.24
C ASP A 115 -61.62 -21.79 -11.63
N PHE A 116 -61.00 -22.73 -10.90
CA PHE A 116 -59.78 -22.46 -10.10
C PHE A 116 -58.61 -23.40 -10.40
N HIS A 117 -58.77 -24.42 -11.25
CA HIS A 117 -57.69 -25.33 -11.65
C HIS A 117 -57.04 -26.10 -10.48
N HIS A 118 -57.84 -26.51 -9.49
CA HIS A 118 -57.38 -27.41 -8.43
C HIS A 118 -57.49 -28.88 -8.89
N ASP A 119 -56.36 -29.54 -9.12
CA ASP A 119 -56.29 -30.95 -9.55
C ASP A 119 -56.85 -31.94 -8.54
N TRP A 120 -56.76 -31.64 -7.24
CA TRP A 120 -57.42 -32.45 -6.21
C TRP A 120 -58.25 -31.59 -5.29
N THR A 121 -59.43 -32.09 -4.94
CA THR A 121 -60.26 -31.55 -3.86
C THR A 121 -60.69 -32.67 -2.93
N LEU A 122 -60.37 -32.52 -1.65
CA LEU A 122 -60.72 -33.48 -0.62
C LEU A 122 -61.53 -32.76 0.46
N ILE A 123 -62.55 -33.41 0.99
CA ILE A 123 -63.22 -32.97 2.21
C ILE A 123 -63.00 -34.02 3.29
N VAL A 124 -62.39 -33.56 4.37
CA VAL A 124 -62.05 -34.34 5.55
C VAL A 124 -63.05 -33.98 6.65
N ASP A 125 -63.75 -34.97 7.21
CA ASP A 125 -64.69 -34.76 8.30
C ASP A 125 -64.00 -34.45 9.64
N GLY A 126 -64.75 -34.29 10.74
CA GLY A 126 -64.18 -34.06 12.07
C GLY A 126 -63.40 -35.24 12.67
N ARG A 127 -63.54 -36.45 12.12
CA ARG A 127 -62.89 -37.70 12.55
C ARG A 127 -61.62 -38.03 11.75
N ASN A 128 -61.30 -37.24 10.72
CA ASN A 128 -60.24 -37.47 9.72
C ASN A 128 -60.59 -38.48 8.63
N ASP A 129 -61.87 -38.77 8.42
CA ASP A 129 -62.33 -39.61 7.32
C ASP A 129 -62.57 -38.75 6.06
N LEU A 130 -62.24 -39.30 4.89
CA LEU A 130 -62.47 -38.68 3.60
C LEU A 130 -63.92 -38.90 3.16
N ILE A 131 -64.71 -37.82 3.15
CA ILE A 131 -66.13 -37.85 2.75
C ILE A 131 -66.36 -37.35 1.31
N LEU A 132 -65.39 -36.64 0.73
CA LEU A 132 -65.32 -36.31 -0.69
C LEU A 132 -63.87 -36.39 -1.15
N VAL A 133 -63.65 -37.03 -2.30
CA VAL A 133 -62.39 -36.96 -3.03
C VAL A 133 -62.72 -36.75 -4.50
N ALA A 134 -62.21 -35.66 -5.05
CA ALA A 134 -62.27 -35.36 -6.46
C ALA A 134 -60.85 -35.26 -7.01
N ALA A 135 -60.63 -35.87 -8.16
CA ALA A 135 -59.46 -35.66 -9.01
C ALA A 135 -59.98 -34.97 -10.27
N GLU A 136 -59.49 -33.76 -10.54
CA GLU A 136 -60.08 -32.84 -11.52
C GLU A 136 -61.58 -32.63 -11.23
N ASP A 137 -62.48 -32.84 -12.20
CA ASP A 137 -63.93 -32.76 -12.02
C ASP A 137 -64.60 -34.11 -11.71
N GLU A 138 -63.84 -35.19 -11.55
CA GLU A 138 -64.38 -36.52 -11.29
C GLU A 138 -64.33 -36.89 -9.80
N ILE A 139 -65.47 -37.36 -9.25
CA ILE A 139 -65.51 -37.94 -7.91
C ILE A 139 -64.90 -39.35 -7.93
N VAL A 140 -63.85 -39.55 -7.15
CA VAL A 140 -63.10 -40.81 -7.08
C VAL A 140 -63.24 -41.49 -5.71
N PRO A 141 -62.96 -42.80 -5.60
CA PRO A 141 -63.02 -43.49 -4.32
C PRO A 141 -62.12 -42.86 -3.25
N SER A 142 -62.58 -42.79 -2.00
CA SER A 142 -61.81 -42.19 -0.89
C SER A 142 -60.41 -42.79 -0.71
N ALA A 143 -60.22 -44.07 -1.05
CA ALA A 143 -58.91 -44.73 -0.99
C ALA A 143 -57.85 -44.06 -1.89
N THR A 144 -58.27 -43.47 -3.01
CA THR A 144 -57.39 -42.79 -3.97
C THR A 144 -56.84 -41.48 -3.41
N GLY A 145 -57.59 -40.78 -2.55
CA GLY A 145 -57.16 -39.54 -1.90
C GLY A 145 -56.36 -39.72 -0.61
N GLN A 146 -56.18 -40.96 -0.13
CA GLN A 146 -55.59 -41.21 1.18
C GLN A 146 -54.11 -40.76 1.25
N GLU A 147 -53.35 -40.97 0.19
CA GLU A 147 -51.94 -40.54 0.11
C GLU A 147 -51.80 -39.01 0.14
N VAL A 148 -52.70 -38.31 -0.55
CA VAL A 148 -52.79 -36.84 -0.53
C VAL A 148 -53.16 -36.34 0.87
N LEU A 149 -54.13 -36.97 1.54
CA LEU A 149 -54.49 -36.62 2.91
C LEU A 149 -53.33 -36.85 3.88
N ASP A 150 -52.61 -37.96 3.75
CA ASP A 150 -51.50 -38.30 4.63
C ASP A 150 -50.36 -37.26 4.51
N THR A 151 -50.10 -36.77 3.30
CA THR A 151 -49.11 -35.73 2.99
C THR A 151 -49.53 -34.33 3.49
N THR A 152 -50.83 -34.10 3.72
CA THR A 152 -51.40 -32.78 4.05
C THR A 152 -52.03 -32.69 5.45
N ARG A 153 -51.91 -33.77 6.24
CA ARG A 153 -52.52 -33.90 7.58
C ARG A 153 -52.10 -32.78 8.53
N ASP A 154 -50.87 -32.28 8.41
CA ASP A 154 -50.39 -31.15 9.22
C ASP A 154 -51.11 -29.83 8.90
N LEU A 155 -51.45 -29.59 7.63
CA LEU A 155 -52.22 -28.44 7.18
C LEU A 155 -53.66 -28.51 7.66
N VAL A 156 -54.28 -29.69 7.59
CA VAL A 156 -55.62 -29.95 8.16
C VAL A 156 -55.64 -29.63 9.66
N ALA A 157 -54.64 -30.08 10.41
CA ALA A 157 -54.51 -29.79 11.83
C ALA A 157 -54.36 -28.28 12.10
N LYS A 158 -53.52 -27.57 11.33
CA LYS A 158 -53.33 -26.11 11.44
C LYS A 158 -54.62 -25.33 11.13
N ALA A 159 -55.35 -25.71 10.08
CA ALA A 159 -56.63 -25.10 9.72
C ALA A 159 -57.66 -25.24 10.86
N ARG A 160 -57.72 -26.41 11.51
CA ARG A 160 -58.58 -26.64 12.68
C ARG A 160 -58.16 -25.85 13.91
N ILE A 161 -56.85 -25.69 14.16
CA ILE A 161 -56.34 -24.81 15.23
C ILE A 161 -56.81 -23.37 14.96
N GLY A 162 -56.68 -22.91 13.72
CA GLY A 162 -57.17 -21.62 13.27
C GLY A 162 -58.67 -21.44 13.49
N TYR A 163 -59.47 -22.44 13.14
CA TYR A 163 -60.91 -22.46 13.39
C TYR A 163 -61.28 -22.22 14.85
N GLN A 164 -60.53 -22.77 15.82
CA GLN A 164 -60.80 -22.54 17.25
C GLN A 164 -60.73 -21.04 17.63
N THR A 165 -60.02 -20.21 16.86
CA THR A 165 -59.91 -18.76 17.12
C THR A 165 -61.15 -17.97 16.68
N VAL A 166 -61.93 -18.49 15.73
CA VAL A 166 -63.16 -17.85 15.22
C VAL A 166 -64.43 -18.46 15.83
N ARG A 167 -64.30 -19.60 16.52
CA ARG A 167 -65.37 -20.33 17.19
C ARG A 167 -65.91 -19.59 18.42
N ARG A 168 -67.23 -19.60 18.62
CA ARG A 168 -67.91 -19.04 19.78
C ARG A 168 -68.97 -20.01 20.34
N PRO A 169 -69.07 -20.19 21.66
CA PRO A 169 -70.09 -21.05 22.25
C PRO A 169 -71.51 -20.51 21.98
N SER A 170 -72.47 -21.42 21.77
CA SER A 170 -73.90 -21.16 21.60
C SER A 170 -74.74 -22.19 22.37
N ALA A 171 -76.05 -21.99 22.49
CA ALA A 171 -76.93 -22.90 23.23
C ALA A 171 -77.02 -24.30 22.58
N ASP A 172 -76.96 -24.35 21.25
CA ASP A 172 -77.08 -25.57 20.44
C ASP A 172 -75.75 -26.02 19.83
N GLY A 173 -74.63 -25.75 20.52
CA GLY A 173 -73.27 -26.05 20.05
C GLY A 173 -72.43 -24.80 19.90
N PHE A 174 -71.93 -24.52 18.69
CA PHE A 174 -71.02 -23.40 18.44
C PHE A 174 -71.42 -22.61 17.20
N LYS A 175 -71.23 -21.28 17.28
CA LYS A 175 -71.33 -20.36 16.14
C LYS A 175 -69.94 -19.94 15.72
N VAL A 176 -69.79 -19.53 14.46
CA VAL A 176 -68.53 -18.99 13.94
C VAL A 176 -68.66 -17.47 13.82
N LYS A 177 -67.62 -16.73 14.20
CA LYS A 177 -67.54 -15.28 13.92
C LYS A 177 -67.62 -15.10 12.41
N TYR A 178 -68.47 -14.17 11.95
CA TYR A 178 -68.66 -13.88 10.53
C TYR A 178 -67.31 -13.80 9.78
N VAL A 179 -67.19 -14.65 8.75
CA VAL A 179 -66.08 -14.69 7.80
C VAL A 179 -66.63 -14.21 6.47
N GLU A 180 -66.03 -13.18 5.90
CA GLU A 180 -66.45 -12.64 4.61
C GLU A 180 -65.91 -13.53 3.48
N LYS A 181 -66.81 -13.99 2.61
CA LYS A 181 -66.46 -14.79 1.42
C LYS A 181 -65.46 -14.03 0.54
N GLY A 182 -64.41 -14.70 0.06
CA GLY A 182 -63.31 -14.08 -0.70
C GLY A 182 -62.23 -13.40 0.16
N LYS A 183 -62.41 -13.27 1.48
CA LYS A 183 -61.37 -12.78 2.40
C LYS A 183 -60.84 -13.91 3.27
N LEU A 184 -59.51 -13.97 3.39
CA LEU A 184 -58.84 -14.95 4.23
C LEU A 184 -59.05 -14.62 5.71
N ALA A 185 -59.65 -15.57 6.44
CA ALA A 185 -59.66 -15.62 7.90
C ALA A 185 -58.61 -16.63 8.38
N PRO A 186 -58.14 -16.59 9.64
CA PRO A 186 -57.13 -17.52 10.15
C PRO A 186 -57.73 -18.91 10.40
N ILE A 187 -58.30 -19.54 9.37
CA ILE A 187 -58.96 -20.85 9.37
C ILE A 187 -58.37 -21.76 8.28
N TYR A 188 -57.23 -21.39 7.71
CA TYR A 188 -56.55 -22.13 6.67
C TYR A 188 -55.06 -22.28 6.98
N ALA A 189 -54.42 -23.19 6.27
CA ALA A 189 -52.98 -23.34 6.21
C ALA A 189 -52.59 -23.75 4.79
N THR A 190 -51.53 -23.12 4.29
CA THR A 190 -51.00 -23.37 2.95
C THR A 190 -49.54 -23.80 3.03
N ASP A 191 -49.10 -24.59 2.06
CA ASP A 191 -47.70 -24.93 1.88
C ASP A 191 -47.45 -25.54 0.50
N VAL A 192 -46.20 -25.57 0.06
CA VAL A 192 -45.82 -26.34 -1.13
C VAL A 192 -45.53 -27.77 -0.71
N ARG A 193 -46.11 -28.75 -1.41
CA ARG A 193 -45.91 -30.18 -1.16
C ARG A 193 -45.42 -30.88 -2.41
N ASN A 194 -44.86 -32.06 -2.21
CA ASN A 194 -44.64 -33.00 -3.30
C ASN A 194 -45.78 -34.01 -3.27
N ILE A 195 -46.56 -34.08 -4.36
CA ILE A 195 -47.67 -35.02 -4.55
C ILE A 195 -47.30 -35.87 -5.76
N ASP A 196 -47.12 -37.18 -5.55
CA ASP A 196 -46.74 -38.15 -6.58
C ASP A 196 -45.47 -37.79 -7.39
N GLY A 197 -44.48 -37.16 -6.74
CA GLY A 197 -43.24 -36.74 -7.38
C GLY A 197 -43.32 -35.39 -8.11
N ARG A 198 -44.47 -34.70 -8.06
CA ARG A 198 -44.68 -33.38 -8.63
C ARG A 198 -44.84 -32.32 -7.53
N PRO A 199 -44.25 -31.12 -7.69
CA PRO A 199 -44.49 -30.01 -6.79
C PRO A 199 -45.94 -29.55 -6.92
N ALA A 200 -46.57 -29.17 -5.81
CA ALA A 200 -47.95 -28.74 -5.76
C ALA A 200 -48.16 -27.65 -4.72
N LEU A 201 -48.99 -26.67 -5.06
CA LEU A 201 -49.56 -25.71 -4.11
C LEU A 201 -50.69 -26.41 -3.35
N VAL A 202 -50.62 -26.42 -2.03
CA VAL A 202 -51.64 -27.06 -1.19
C VAL A 202 -52.23 -26.04 -0.23
N SER A 203 -53.55 -26.04 -0.15
CA SER A 203 -54.29 -25.29 0.86
C SER A 203 -55.26 -26.20 1.60
N ALA A 204 -55.30 -26.09 2.92
CA ALA A 204 -56.31 -26.73 3.76
C ALA A 204 -57.09 -25.64 4.49
N MET A 205 -58.41 -25.63 4.40
CA MET A 205 -59.28 -24.61 5.00
C MET A 205 -60.44 -25.26 5.77
N ALA A 206 -60.65 -24.84 7.02
CA ALA A 206 -61.79 -25.27 7.80
C ALA A 206 -63.09 -24.73 7.21
N ILE A 207 -64.09 -25.60 7.10
CA ILE A 207 -65.40 -25.27 6.57
C ILE A 207 -66.18 -24.51 7.65
N VAL A 208 -66.74 -23.36 7.27
CA VAL A 208 -67.49 -22.48 8.17
C VAL A 208 -68.75 -21.97 7.46
N PRO A 209 -69.86 -21.73 8.19
CA PRO A 209 -71.03 -21.10 7.62
C PRO A 209 -70.72 -19.66 7.23
N GLU A 210 -71.39 -19.21 6.17
CA GLU A 210 -71.40 -17.80 5.75
C GLU A 210 -72.34 -17.00 6.67
N SER A 211 -73.47 -17.60 7.04
CA SER A 211 -74.44 -17.00 7.95
C SER A 211 -73.98 -17.11 9.41
N PRO A 212 -73.94 -16.01 10.18
CA PRO A 212 -73.50 -16.03 11.57
C PRO A 212 -74.49 -16.74 12.51
N ASP A 213 -75.70 -17.06 12.02
CA ASP A 213 -76.76 -17.65 12.82
C ASP A 213 -76.82 -19.18 12.78
N LEU A 214 -76.06 -19.82 11.89
CA LEU A 214 -75.99 -21.28 11.85
C LEU A 214 -75.16 -21.81 13.03
N SER A 215 -75.80 -22.59 13.90
CA SER A 215 -75.13 -23.34 14.96
C SER A 215 -74.63 -24.68 14.42
N LEU A 216 -73.38 -25.01 14.72
CA LEU A 216 -72.72 -26.27 14.38
C LEU A 216 -72.54 -27.14 15.64
N PRO A 217 -72.52 -28.47 15.51
CA PRO A 217 -72.30 -29.37 16.63
C PRO A 217 -70.91 -29.20 17.27
N ASP A 218 -70.75 -29.74 18.48
CA ASP A 218 -69.45 -29.78 19.14
C ASP A 218 -68.52 -30.79 18.44
N GLY A 219 -67.26 -30.40 18.23
CA GLY A 219 -66.27 -31.23 17.57
C GLY A 219 -65.30 -30.43 16.69
N PRO A 220 -64.29 -31.09 16.10
CA PRO A 220 -63.44 -30.51 15.08
C PRO A 220 -64.26 -30.21 13.80
N PRO A 221 -64.02 -29.09 13.12
CA PRO A 221 -64.71 -28.79 11.87
C PRO A 221 -64.23 -29.74 10.76
N GLY A 222 -65.08 -29.92 9.76
CA GLY A 222 -64.65 -30.44 8.47
C GLY A 222 -63.67 -29.48 7.80
N VAL A 223 -62.76 -30.01 6.98
CA VAL A 223 -61.71 -29.25 6.30
C VAL A 223 -61.73 -29.62 4.83
N ILE A 224 -61.75 -28.61 3.96
CA ILE A 224 -61.47 -28.79 2.54
C ILE A 224 -59.96 -28.70 2.33
N VAL A 225 -59.39 -29.67 1.60
CA VAL A 225 -58.01 -29.67 1.14
C VAL A 225 -58.05 -29.56 -0.38
N SER A 226 -57.30 -28.62 -0.94
CA SER A 226 -57.13 -28.48 -2.39
C SER A 226 -55.65 -28.54 -2.74
N VAL A 227 -55.38 -29.19 -3.86
CA VAL A 227 -54.04 -29.35 -4.43
C VAL A 227 -54.10 -28.82 -5.85
N SER A 228 -53.21 -27.88 -6.18
CA SER A 228 -52.93 -27.45 -7.54
C SER A 228 -51.50 -27.86 -7.90
N LEU A 229 -51.35 -28.69 -8.92
CA LEU A 229 -50.08 -29.20 -9.39
C LEU A 229 -49.33 -28.09 -10.11
N ILE A 230 -48.05 -27.92 -9.77
CA ILE A 230 -47.21 -26.93 -10.42
C ILE A 230 -46.68 -27.52 -11.73
N GLU A 231 -47.31 -27.08 -12.82
CA GLU A 231 -46.93 -27.43 -14.19
C GLU A 231 -45.93 -26.46 -14.81
N GLU A 232 -45.43 -26.80 -16.00
CA GLU A 232 -44.48 -25.98 -16.75
C GLU A 232 -45.03 -24.58 -17.08
N ALA A 233 -46.34 -24.47 -17.31
CA ALA A 233 -47.00 -23.18 -17.58
C ALA A 233 -46.87 -22.20 -16.40
N PHE A 234 -47.13 -22.68 -15.18
CA PHE A 234 -46.98 -21.89 -13.95
C PHE A 234 -45.52 -21.46 -13.73
N LEU A 235 -44.58 -22.39 -13.92
CA LEU A 235 -43.15 -22.10 -13.80
C LEU A 235 -42.73 -21.04 -14.84
N SER A 236 -43.22 -21.14 -16.07
CA SER A 236 -42.96 -20.15 -17.13
C SER A 236 -43.52 -18.78 -16.78
N GLU A 237 -44.75 -18.71 -16.24
CA GLU A 237 -45.38 -17.45 -15.84
C GLU A 237 -44.60 -16.75 -14.72
N ILE A 238 -44.20 -17.49 -13.66
CA ILE A 238 -43.37 -16.94 -12.59
C ILE A 238 -42.00 -16.52 -13.13
N GLY A 239 -41.38 -17.36 -13.96
CA GLY A 239 -40.07 -17.07 -14.57
C GLY A 239 -40.09 -15.78 -15.39
N GLU A 240 -41.10 -15.59 -16.25
CA GLU A 240 -41.26 -14.38 -17.04
C GLU A 240 -41.57 -13.15 -16.18
N THR A 241 -42.48 -13.29 -15.21
CA THR A 241 -42.89 -12.19 -14.32
C THR A 241 -41.72 -11.67 -13.48
N LEU A 242 -40.88 -12.58 -12.99
CA LEU A 242 -39.72 -12.25 -12.17
C LEU A 242 -38.43 -12.04 -12.99
N LEU A 243 -38.50 -12.16 -14.33
CA LEU A 243 -37.36 -12.07 -15.24
C LEU A 243 -36.23 -13.06 -14.89
N LEU A 244 -36.59 -14.27 -14.47
CA LEU A 244 -35.66 -15.34 -14.11
C LEU A 244 -35.40 -16.24 -15.33
N GLU A 245 -34.13 -16.46 -15.64
CA GLU A 245 -33.73 -17.38 -16.71
C GLU A 245 -33.77 -18.85 -16.24
N ASN A 246 -34.36 -19.74 -17.03
CA ASN A 246 -34.43 -21.19 -16.77
C ASN A 246 -35.05 -21.54 -15.41
N PHE A 247 -36.13 -20.86 -15.02
CA PHE A 247 -36.86 -21.19 -13.79
C PHE A 247 -37.54 -22.55 -13.90
N THR A 248 -37.07 -23.52 -13.11
CA THR A 248 -37.51 -24.92 -13.19
C THR A 248 -37.62 -25.52 -11.79
N TYR A 249 -38.30 -26.67 -11.68
CA TYR A 249 -38.31 -27.48 -10.47
C TYR A 249 -37.48 -28.74 -10.66
N VAL A 250 -36.60 -29.02 -9.71
CA VAL A 250 -35.78 -30.24 -9.68
C VAL A 250 -36.00 -30.99 -8.38
N ALA A 251 -36.36 -32.27 -8.49
CA ALA A 251 -36.51 -33.16 -7.35
C ALA A 251 -35.15 -33.63 -6.81
N GLY A 252 -35.06 -33.84 -5.49
CA GLY A 252 -33.90 -34.42 -4.81
C GLY A 252 -32.93 -33.40 -4.20
N THR A 253 -31.76 -33.90 -3.77
CA THR A 253 -30.73 -33.11 -3.07
C THR A 253 -29.57 -32.77 -4.00
N GLY A 254 -29.47 -31.51 -4.43
CA GLY A 254 -28.37 -31.01 -5.27
C GLY A 254 -27.77 -29.69 -4.75
N HIS A 255 -26.57 -29.34 -5.21
CA HIS A 255 -25.98 -28.01 -4.95
C HIS A 255 -26.47 -27.03 -6.01
N HIS A 256 -27.51 -26.27 -5.67
CA HIS A 256 -28.11 -25.28 -6.56
C HIS A 256 -27.63 -23.88 -6.17
N GLN A 257 -26.94 -23.16 -7.07
CA GLN A 257 -26.40 -21.82 -6.76
C GLN A 257 -27.53 -20.80 -6.57
N ALA A 258 -28.59 -20.88 -7.37
CA ALA A 258 -29.77 -20.03 -7.24
C ALA A 258 -31.04 -20.88 -7.17
N SER A 259 -31.58 -20.97 -5.96
CA SER A 259 -32.68 -21.86 -5.66
C SER A 259 -33.43 -21.47 -4.39
N VAL A 260 -34.68 -21.95 -4.31
CA VAL A 260 -35.53 -21.97 -3.11
C VAL A 260 -35.93 -23.43 -2.84
N PRO A 261 -35.72 -23.95 -1.62
CA PRO A 261 -36.10 -25.32 -1.29
C PRO A 261 -37.62 -25.49 -1.18
N VAL A 262 -38.10 -26.65 -1.62
CA VAL A 262 -39.45 -27.14 -1.33
C VAL A 262 -39.34 -28.20 -0.24
N SER A 263 -39.82 -27.86 0.96
CA SER A 263 -39.77 -28.74 2.12
C SER A 263 -41.12 -28.85 2.79
N ALA A 264 -41.52 -30.07 3.15
CA ALA A 264 -42.50 -30.24 4.21
C ALA A 264 -41.86 -29.73 5.52
N HIS A 265 -42.52 -28.78 6.19
CA HIS A 265 -41.99 -28.06 7.35
C HIS A 265 -41.17 -28.97 8.30
N GLY A 266 -39.88 -28.67 8.49
CA GLY A 266 -38.98 -29.41 9.39
C GLY A 266 -38.30 -30.67 8.84
N HIS A 267 -38.55 -31.06 7.57
CA HIS A 267 -37.87 -32.19 6.91
C HIS A 267 -36.79 -31.71 5.92
N GLN A 268 -35.96 -32.63 5.44
CA GLN A 268 -35.03 -32.30 4.35
C GLN A 268 -35.81 -31.84 3.11
N PRO A 269 -35.28 -30.87 2.34
CA PRO A 269 -35.88 -30.44 1.08
C PRO A 269 -36.10 -31.63 0.15
N ILE A 270 -37.31 -31.73 -0.38
CA ILE A 270 -37.74 -32.80 -1.28
C ILE A 270 -37.41 -32.42 -2.74
N GLY A 271 -37.27 -31.12 -3.01
CA GLY A 271 -36.77 -30.57 -4.27
C GLY A 271 -36.49 -29.08 -4.14
N TYR A 272 -36.15 -28.46 -5.26
CA TYR A 272 -35.79 -27.04 -5.34
C TYR A 272 -36.41 -26.40 -6.57
N PHE A 273 -36.95 -25.20 -6.41
CA PHE A 273 -37.10 -24.30 -7.55
C PHE A 273 -35.73 -23.69 -7.82
N GLU A 274 -35.21 -23.84 -9.03
CA GLU A 274 -33.90 -23.36 -9.43
C GLU A 274 -33.97 -22.47 -10.68
N TRP A 275 -33.00 -21.57 -10.81
CA TRP A 275 -32.86 -20.69 -11.96
C TRP A 275 -31.39 -20.35 -12.23
N THR A 276 -31.14 -19.71 -13.36
CA THR A 276 -29.84 -19.12 -13.68
C THR A 276 -29.79 -17.69 -13.13
N SER A 277 -28.98 -17.44 -12.10
CA SER A 277 -28.84 -16.08 -11.54
C SER A 277 -28.09 -15.17 -12.52
N ALA A 278 -28.53 -13.90 -12.61
CA ALA A 278 -27.91 -12.92 -13.49
C ALA A 278 -26.46 -12.58 -13.11
N ALA A 279 -26.07 -12.81 -11.84
CA ALA A 279 -24.71 -12.64 -11.29
C ALA A 279 -23.97 -11.41 -11.86
N PRO A 280 -24.49 -10.18 -11.67
CA PRO A 280 -24.01 -8.98 -12.36
C PRO A 280 -22.56 -8.64 -12.02
N GLY A 281 -22.11 -8.93 -10.79
CA GLY A 281 -20.73 -8.76 -10.36
C GLY A 281 -19.76 -9.65 -11.11
N SER A 282 -20.13 -10.89 -11.41
CA SER A 282 -19.32 -11.80 -12.24
C SER A 282 -19.12 -11.27 -13.67
N LYS A 283 -20.17 -10.68 -14.25
CA LYS A 283 -20.15 -10.06 -15.58
C LYS A 283 -19.31 -8.77 -15.58
N ILE A 284 -19.38 -7.98 -14.51
CA ILE A 284 -18.51 -6.82 -14.29
C ILE A 284 -17.05 -7.26 -14.17
N ARG A 285 -16.74 -8.31 -13.38
CA ARG A 285 -15.38 -8.84 -13.22
C ARG A 285 -14.77 -9.29 -14.54
N SER A 286 -15.51 -10.03 -15.36
CA SER A 286 -15.02 -10.53 -16.65
C SER A 286 -14.85 -9.43 -17.70
N THR A 287 -15.69 -8.39 -17.68
CA THR A 287 -15.64 -7.29 -18.65
C THR A 287 -14.64 -6.20 -18.27
N ILE A 288 -14.71 -5.71 -17.02
CA ILE A 288 -13.92 -4.56 -16.54
C ILE A 288 -12.61 -5.01 -15.90
N GLY A 289 -12.58 -6.19 -15.28
CA GLY A 289 -11.41 -6.71 -14.56
C GLY A 289 -10.11 -6.71 -15.38
N PRO A 290 -10.11 -7.20 -16.64
CA PRO A 290 -8.91 -7.16 -17.49
C PRO A 290 -8.41 -5.74 -17.77
N ILE A 291 -9.32 -4.80 -18.02
CA ILE A 291 -8.98 -3.39 -18.27
C ILE A 291 -8.37 -2.76 -17.01
N ALA A 292 -8.98 -2.99 -15.84
CA ALA A 292 -8.48 -2.51 -14.56
C ALA A 292 -7.08 -3.08 -14.25
N ALA A 293 -6.85 -4.37 -14.52
CA ALA A 293 -5.55 -5.02 -14.34
C ALA A 293 -4.46 -4.40 -15.24
N VAL A 294 -4.76 -4.12 -16.51
CA VAL A 294 -3.82 -3.45 -17.42
C VAL A 294 -3.51 -2.04 -16.92
N LEU A 295 -4.50 -1.25 -16.53
CA LEU A 295 -4.29 0.10 -15.99
C LEU A 295 -3.44 0.08 -14.72
N MET A 296 -3.67 -0.90 -13.86
CA MET A 296 -2.91 -1.11 -12.63
C MET A 296 -1.43 -1.45 -12.93
N LEU A 297 -1.16 -2.32 -13.90
CA LEU A 297 0.19 -2.62 -14.37
C LEU A 297 0.89 -1.40 -14.96
N VAL A 298 0.18 -0.59 -15.76
CA VAL A 298 0.71 0.66 -16.32
C VAL A 298 1.05 1.64 -15.19
N PHE A 299 0.19 1.78 -14.18
CA PHE A 299 0.43 2.66 -13.03
C PHE A 299 1.67 2.24 -12.23
N ILE A 300 1.83 0.93 -11.97
CA ILE A 300 3.03 0.38 -11.34
C ILE A 300 4.27 0.67 -12.18
N ALA A 301 4.21 0.44 -13.50
CA ALA A 301 5.33 0.67 -14.40
C ALA A 301 5.76 2.15 -14.42
N ILE A 302 4.80 3.08 -14.46
CA ILE A 302 5.04 4.52 -14.34
C ILE A 302 5.69 4.85 -13.00
N GLY A 303 5.15 4.33 -11.89
CA GLY A 303 5.71 4.53 -10.55
C GLY A 303 7.16 4.06 -10.44
N VAL A 304 7.46 2.86 -10.94
CA VAL A 304 8.81 2.30 -10.98
C VAL A 304 9.74 3.14 -11.87
N PHE A 305 9.25 3.59 -13.03
CA PHE A 305 10.02 4.46 -13.93
C PHE A 305 10.42 5.78 -13.26
N PHE A 306 9.47 6.48 -12.63
CA PHE A 306 9.76 7.72 -11.92
C PHE A 306 10.69 7.52 -10.73
N ALA A 307 10.48 6.47 -9.93
CA ALA A 307 11.36 6.13 -8.81
C ALA A 307 12.81 5.91 -9.27
N ARG A 308 13.01 5.16 -10.36
CA ARG A 308 14.33 4.95 -10.97
C ARG A 308 14.95 6.26 -11.47
N ARG A 309 14.17 7.11 -12.12
CA ARG A 309 14.64 8.39 -12.68
C ARG A 309 15.05 9.39 -11.60
N LEU A 310 14.29 9.45 -10.51
CA LEU A 310 14.63 10.25 -9.32
C LEU A 310 15.92 9.76 -8.66
N ALA A 311 16.08 8.44 -8.51
CA ALA A 311 17.29 7.87 -7.95
C ALA A 311 18.55 8.18 -8.79
N GLN A 312 18.45 8.10 -10.12
CA GLN A 312 19.54 8.44 -11.03
C GLN A 312 19.95 9.91 -10.95
N LYS A 313 18.99 10.83 -11.02
CA LYS A 313 19.24 12.28 -10.92
C LYS A 313 19.92 12.66 -9.61
N SER A 314 19.49 12.05 -8.50
CA SER A 314 20.07 12.33 -7.19
C SER A 314 21.52 11.87 -7.08
N ARG A 315 21.89 10.72 -7.67
CA ARG A 315 23.30 10.25 -7.68
C ARG A 315 24.22 11.19 -8.46
N ALA A 316 23.77 11.67 -9.63
CA ALA A 316 24.57 12.57 -10.47
C ALA A 316 24.87 13.92 -9.78
N LEU A 317 23.93 14.43 -8.97
CA LEU A 317 24.13 15.64 -8.16
C LEU A 317 25.19 15.42 -7.08
N GLU A 318 25.14 14.29 -6.37
CA GLU A 318 26.09 13.96 -5.30
C GLU A 318 27.53 13.83 -5.82
N ASP A 319 27.73 13.16 -6.95
CA ASP A 319 29.05 13.03 -7.58
C ASP A 319 29.61 14.39 -8.00
N SER A 320 28.77 15.27 -8.54
CA SER A 320 29.14 16.62 -8.93
C SER A 320 29.53 17.48 -7.72
N GLU A 321 28.79 17.39 -6.62
CA GLU A 321 29.11 18.12 -5.38
C GLU A 321 30.42 17.64 -4.76
N ALA A 322 30.66 16.33 -4.75
CA ALA A 322 31.90 15.75 -4.22
C ALA A 322 33.13 16.19 -5.04
N LEU A 323 33.01 16.21 -6.36
CA LEU A 323 34.07 16.67 -7.27
C LEU A 323 34.36 18.16 -7.08
N ASN A 324 33.31 18.98 -7.03
CA ASN A 324 33.43 20.43 -6.88
C ASN A 324 34.10 20.80 -5.54
N ARG A 325 33.75 20.09 -4.45
CA ARG A 325 34.39 20.28 -3.14
C ARG A 325 35.89 19.95 -3.16
N ARG A 326 36.32 18.92 -3.88
CA ARG A 326 37.74 18.58 -4.04
C ARG A 326 38.48 19.65 -4.84
N MET A 327 37.90 20.12 -5.95
CA MET A 327 38.48 21.20 -6.77
C MET A 327 38.61 22.53 -6.00
N ALA A 328 37.66 22.82 -5.12
CA ALA A 328 37.67 24.04 -4.32
C ALA A 328 38.84 24.11 -3.30
N SER A 329 39.42 22.96 -2.90
CA SER A 329 40.36 22.90 -1.75
C SER A 329 41.72 22.27 -2.06
N HIS A 330 41.90 21.61 -3.20
CA HIS A 330 43.15 20.92 -3.55
C HIS A 330 43.60 21.22 -4.99
N ASP A 331 44.91 21.20 -5.22
CA ASP A 331 45.53 21.21 -6.55
C ASP A 331 45.41 19.82 -7.18
N LEU A 332 44.79 19.71 -8.36
CA LEU A 332 44.51 18.42 -9.00
C LEU A 332 45.76 17.65 -9.43
N MET A 333 46.88 18.35 -9.64
CA MET A 333 48.10 17.74 -10.15
C MET A 333 48.93 17.07 -9.05
N THR A 334 49.01 17.73 -7.89
CA THR A 334 49.83 17.29 -6.74
C THR A 334 48.99 16.70 -5.61
N GLY A 335 47.70 17.01 -5.56
CA GLY A 335 46.79 16.73 -4.45
C GLY A 335 47.04 17.59 -3.20
N LEU A 336 48.00 18.52 -3.24
CA LEU A 336 48.28 19.44 -2.12
C LEU A 336 47.12 20.41 -1.96
N ALA A 337 47.09 21.18 -0.86
CA ALA A 337 46.13 22.27 -0.78
C ALA A 337 46.37 23.26 -1.94
N ASN A 338 45.29 23.88 -2.43
CA ASN A 338 45.42 24.95 -3.41
C ASN A 338 45.66 26.29 -2.69
N ARG A 339 45.97 27.34 -3.47
CA ARG A 339 46.19 28.69 -2.95
C ARG A 339 45.03 29.22 -2.07
N PRO A 340 43.75 29.14 -2.47
CA PRO A 340 42.63 29.55 -1.61
C PRO A 340 42.58 28.84 -0.25
N HIS A 341 42.76 27.52 -0.24
CA HIS A 341 42.75 26.74 1.01
C HIS A 341 43.92 27.12 1.91
N PHE A 342 45.11 27.35 1.35
CA PHE A 342 46.26 27.83 2.11
C PHE A 342 46.00 29.18 2.78
N HIS A 343 45.51 30.17 2.03
CA HIS A 343 45.22 31.50 2.59
C HIS A 343 44.19 31.42 3.72
N ALA A 344 43.09 30.69 3.53
CA ALA A 344 42.08 30.51 4.58
C ALA A 344 42.62 29.77 5.82
N ALA A 345 43.62 28.90 5.66
CA ALA A 345 44.31 28.25 6.78
C ALA A 345 45.33 29.18 7.45
N LEU A 346 45.99 30.03 6.69
CA LEU A 346 46.95 31.02 7.20
C LEU A 346 46.23 32.11 8.00
N ASP A 347 45.12 32.66 7.50
CA ASP A 347 44.31 33.66 8.22
C ASP A 347 43.87 33.13 9.60
N ARG A 348 43.42 31.87 9.64
CA ARG A 348 43.07 31.19 10.90
C ARG A 348 44.27 31.01 11.83
N ALA A 349 45.46 30.72 11.29
CA ALA A 349 46.67 30.55 12.09
C ALA A 349 47.17 31.88 12.65
N ILE A 350 47.08 32.96 11.87
CA ILE A 350 47.44 34.32 12.29
C ILE A 350 46.52 34.80 13.41
N ALA A 351 45.21 34.56 13.31
CA ALA A 351 44.27 34.89 14.38
C ALA A 351 44.61 34.21 15.73
N GLN A 352 45.37 33.11 15.70
CA GLN A 352 45.77 32.34 16.87
C GLN A 352 47.27 32.48 17.19
N CYS A 353 48.02 33.32 16.46
CA CYS A 353 49.50 33.29 16.52
C CYS A 353 50.07 33.67 17.89
N GLN A 354 49.35 34.47 18.68
CA GLN A 354 49.78 34.89 20.03
C GLN A 354 49.83 33.71 21.02
N THR A 355 48.92 32.74 20.88
CA THR A 355 48.88 31.54 21.73
C THR A 355 49.54 30.34 21.06
N THR A 356 49.45 30.25 19.74
CA THR A 356 50.03 29.19 18.92
C THR A 356 50.82 29.82 17.79
N PRO A 357 52.13 30.06 17.97
CA PRO A 357 52.98 30.62 16.93
C PRO A 357 52.90 29.81 15.63
N CYS A 358 53.14 30.48 14.51
CA CYS A 358 53.13 29.84 13.21
C CYS A 358 54.26 30.36 12.34
N ALA A 359 54.64 29.58 11.32
CA ALA A 359 55.62 30.00 10.33
C ALA A 359 55.15 29.64 8.93
N VAL A 360 55.56 30.47 7.98
CA VAL A 360 55.37 30.24 6.56
C VAL A 360 56.73 30.04 5.91
N MET A 361 56.85 28.95 5.14
CA MET A 361 57.97 28.71 4.25
C MET A 361 57.48 28.92 2.82
N ALA A 362 58.08 29.86 2.10
CA ALA A 362 57.95 30.02 0.66
C ALA A 362 59.04 29.19 -0.02
N ILE A 363 58.65 28.36 -0.99
CA ILE A 363 59.48 27.33 -1.58
C ILE A 363 59.35 27.42 -3.10
N ASP A 364 60.47 27.55 -3.81
CA ASP A 364 60.49 27.69 -5.27
C ASP A 364 61.56 26.81 -5.91
N LEU A 365 61.18 26.11 -6.99
CA LEU A 365 62.09 25.22 -7.69
C LEU A 365 63.05 25.99 -8.60
N ASP A 366 64.34 25.81 -8.34
CA ASP A 366 65.37 26.55 -9.04
C ASP A 366 65.53 26.12 -10.49
N ARG A 367 65.36 27.07 -11.41
CA ARG A 367 65.52 26.86 -12.86
C ARG A 367 64.56 25.78 -13.40
N PHE A 368 63.38 25.63 -12.82
CA PHE A 368 62.38 24.67 -13.29
C PHE A 368 62.02 24.81 -14.78
N LYS A 369 62.03 26.05 -15.31
CA LYS A 369 61.87 26.29 -16.75
C LYS A 369 62.90 25.53 -17.61
N ALA A 370 64.15 25.44 -17.18
CA ALA A 370 65.19 24.70 -17.91
C ALA A 370 64.90 23.19 -17.96
N VAL A 371 64.23 22.65 -16.93
CA VAL A 371 63.76 21.25 -16.95
C VAL A 371 62.68 21.07 -18.01
N ASN A 372 61.71 21.99 -18.09
CA ASN A 372 60.68 21.96 -19.13
C ASN A 372 61.26 22.12 -20.53
N ASP A 373 62.23 23.03 -20.70
CA ASP A 373 62.85 23.30 -22.00
C ASP A 373 63.70 22.11 -22.47
N THR A 374 64.28 21.33 -21.54
CA THR A 374 65.15 20.18 -21.85
C THR A 374 64.35 18.87 -22.04
N TYR A 375 63.38 18.61 -21.16
CA TYR A 375 62.70 17.31 -21.08
C TYR A 375 61.19 17.37 -21.40
N GLY A 376 60.67 18.56 -21.70
CA GLY A 376 59.25 18.79 -22.01
C GLY A 376 58.35 18.94 -20.78
N HIS A 377 57.16 19.49 -20.99
CA HIS A 377 56.19 19.79 -19.91
C HIS A 377 55.72 18.55 -19.15
N VAL A 378 55.61 17.39 -19.80
CA VAL A 378 55.23 16.13 -19.12
C VAL A 378 56.28 15.74 -18.07
N ALA A 379 57.57 15.93 -18.37
CA ALA A 379 58.65 15.71 -17.40
C ALA A 379 58.60 16.76 -16.27
N GLY A 380 58.27 18.01 -16.58
CA GLY A 380 58.00 19.05 -15.58
C GLY A 380 56.90 18.67 -14.60
N ASP A 381 55.77 18.18 -15.09
CA ASP A 381 54.65 17.72 -14.25
C ASP A 381 55.07 16.55 -13.35
N MET A 382 55.89 15.63 -13.85
CA MET A 382 56.47 14.54 -13.04
C MET A 382 57.37 15.08 -11.94
N VAL A 383 58.24 16.05 -12.25
CA VAL A 383 59.10 16.71 -11.26
C VAL A 383 58.26 17.39 -10.19
N ILE A 384 57.22 18.13 -10.56
CA ILE A 384 56.31 18.77 -9.59
C ILE A 384 55.61 17.75 -8.69
N ARG A 385 55.09 16.64 -9.25
CA ARG A 385 54.47 15.57 -8.44
C ARG A 385 55.47 14.94 -7.46
N GLN A 386 56.71 14.71 -7.91
CA GLN A 386 57.75 14.13 -7.07
C GLN A 386 58.19 15.09 -5.97
N VAL A 387 58.34 16.38 -6.28
CA VAL A 387 58.59 17.44 -5.30
C VAL A 387 57.47 17.50 -4.28
N ALA A 388 56.20 17.52 -4.71
CA ALA A 388 55.06 17.51 -3.80
C ALA A 388 55.06 16.31 -2.85
N GLN A 389 55.44 15.12 -3.34
CA GLN A 389 55.61 13.94 -2.48
C GLN A 389 56.77 14.09 -1.48
N ARG A 390 57.91 14.63 -1.92
CA ARG A 390 59.07 14.90 -1.04
C ARG A 390 58.74 15.91 0.04
N LEU A 391 58.08 17.02 -0.33
CA LEU A 391 57.55 18.01 0.60
C LEU A 391 56.64 17.35 1.64
N ARG A 392 55.65 16.54 1.20
CA ARG A 392 54.78 15.79 2.12
C ARG A 392 55.56 14.88 3.04
N LYS A 393 56.54 14.13 2.52
CA LYS A 393 57.30 13.17 3.32
C LYS A 393 58.08 13.85 4.43
N VAL A 394 58.71 14.98 4.14
CA VAL A 394 59.52 15.75 5.11
C VAL A 394 58.62 16.50 6.11
N LEU A 395 57.51 17.08 5.65
CA LEU A 395 56.65 17.93 6.47
C LEU A 395 55.40 17.23 7.05
N SER A 396 55.26 15.93 6.83
CA SER A 396 54.07 15.14 7.22
C SER A 396 53.76 15.32 8.71
N GLY A 397 52.52 15.67 9.03
CA GLY A 397 52.05 15.87 10.41
C GLY A 397 52.54 17.15 11.08
N HIS A 398 53.31 17.99 10.37
CA HIS A 398 53.90 19.22 10.91
C HIS A 398 53.48 20.49 10.15
N ALA A 399 53.03 20.36 8.90
CA ALA A 399 52.64 21.49 8.07
C ALA A 399 51.42 21.22 7.18
N LEU A 400 50.67 22.29 6.89
CA LEU A 400 49.79 22.35 5.72
C LEU A 400 50.62 22.80 4.52
N ILE A 401 50.70 21.97 3.49
CA ILE A 401 51.48 22.24 2.28
C ILE A 401 50.51 22.56 1.15
N ALA A 402 50.79 23.64 0.43
CA ALA A 402 50.02 24.05 -0.73
C ALA A 402 50.90 24.35 -1.93
N ARG A 403 50.32 24.18 -3.11
CA ARG A 403 50.89 24.66 -4.37
C ARG A 403 50.19 25.95 -4.74
N THR A 404 50.94 27.04 -4.88
CA THR A 404 50.41 28.39 -5.16
C THR A 404 50.51 28.78 -6.62
N GLY A 405 51.46 28.18 -7.35
CA GLY A 405 51.75 28.49 -8.75
C GLY A 405 52.34 27.28 -9.50
N GLY A 406 53.02 27.54 -10.61
CA GLY A 406 53.61 26.49 -11.46
C GLY A 406 54.59 25.62 -10.69
N ASP A 407 55.63 26.25 -10.16
CA ASP A 407 56.77 25.68 -9.44
C ASP A 407 56.90 26.18 -7.99
N GLU A 408 55.91 26.95 -7.54
CA GLU A 408 55.86 27.56 -6.22
C GLU A 408 55.03 26.73 -5.24
N PHE A 409 55.59 26.52 -4.06
CA PHE A 409 54.95 25.86 -2.94
C PHE A 409 55.07 26.72 -1.69
N VAL A 410 54.11 26.53 -0.80
CA VAL A 410 54.11 27.15 0.52
C VAL A 410 53.79 26.11 1.58
N ALA A 411 54.44 26.23 2.73
CA ALA A 411 54.16 25.40 3.89
C ALA A 411 53.80 26.28 5.09
N LEU A 412 52.70 25.96 5.75
CA LEU A 412 52.25 26.58 7.00
C LEU A 412 52.48 25.62 8.15
N LEU A 413 53.39 25.98 9.06
CA LEU A 413 53.69 25.25 10.27
C LEU A 413 52.99 25.93 11.46
N ARG A 414 52.40 25.15 12.36
CA ARG A 414 51.71 25.65 13.57
C ARG A 414 52.29 24.98 14.82
N GLY A 415 52.39 25.73 15.93
CA GLY A 415 52.89 25.25 17.21
C GLY A 415 54.20 25.94 17.63
N PRO A 416 54.97 25.41 18.58
CA PRO A 416 56.26 25.98 18.94
C PRO A 416 57.24 25.82 17.76
N VAL A 417 57.34 26.86 16.94
CA VAL A 417 58.23 26.93 15.80
C VAL A 417 59.51 27.67 16.21
N ASP A 418 60.54 26.91 16.54
CA ASP A 418 61.91 27.39 16.77
C ASP A 418 62.62 27.57 15.41
N ASP A 419 63.42 28.63 15.29
CA ASP A 419 64.24 28.93 14.11
C ASP A 419 65.23 27.79 13.80
N ASN A 420 65.78 27.09 14.79
CA ASN A 420 66.66 25.93 14.54
C ASN A 420 65.88 24.78 13.87
N ARG A 421 64.62 24.57 14.27
CA ARG A 421 63.76 23.57 13.66
C ARG A 421 63.41 23.93 12.22
N LEU A 422 63.14 25.21 11.94
CA LEU A 422 62.90 25.68 10.58
C LEU A 422 64.14 25.55 9.70
N ARG A 423 65.33 25.88 10.21
CA ARG A 423 66.61 25.65 9.50
C ARG A 423 66.81 24.18 9.17
N TRP A 424 66.67 23.30 10.17
CA TRP A 424 66.82 21.86 9.96
C TRP A 424 65.81 21.31 8.94
N LEU A 425 64.54 21.76 9.00
CA LEU A 425 63.53 21.39 8.01
C LEU A 425 63.89 21.91 6.62
N SER A 426 64.35 23.15 6.50
CA SER A 426 64.78 23.73 5.23
C SER A 426 65.95 22.97 4.61
N ASP A 427 66.98 22.64 5.38
CA ASP A 427 68.14 21.86 4.92
C ASP A 427 67.70 20.46 4.47
N THR A 428 66.86 19.80 5.27
CA THR A 428 66.28 18.49 4.94
C THR A 428 65.45 18.55 3.65
N LEU A 429 64.68 19.62 3.45
CA LEU A 429 63.89 19.84 2.23
C LEU A 429 64.78 20.04 1.01
N ILE A 430 65.85 20.83 1.14
CA ILE A 430 66.84 21.05 0.08
C ILE A 430 67.47 19.73 -0.32
N GLU A 431 67.99 18.96 0.64
CA GLU A 431 68.61 17.65 0.37
C GLU A 431 67.64 16.66 -0.27
N ALA A 432 66.39 16.62 0.21
CA ALA A 432 65.36 15.74 -0.33
C ALA A 432 64.95 16.12 -1.75
N ILE A 433 64.80 17.42 -2.05
CA ILE A 433 64.42 17.91 -3.37
C ILE A 433 65.57 17.80 -4.37
N ALA A 434 66.82 17.98 -3.94
CA ALA A 434 68.01 17.86 -4.78
C ALA A 434 68.26 16.43 -5.33
N GLN A 435 67.62 15.41 -4.74
CA GLN A 435 67.70 14.04 -5.25
C GLN A 435 67.22 13.97 -6.71
N PRO A 436 67.94 13.28 -7.63
CA PRO A 436 67.53 13.19 -9.02
C PRO A 436 66.11 12.62 -9.19
N VAL A 437 65.34 13.16 -10.14
CA VAL A 437 63.99 12.70 -10.48
C VAL A 437 64.06 11.93 -11.81
N PRO A 438 63.67 10.64 -11.85
CA PRO A 438 63.60 9.91 -13.11
C PRO A 438 62.50 10.48 -14.00
N VAL A 439 62.87 10.92 -15.20
CA VAL A 439 61.95 11.44 -16.22
C VAL A 439 62.22 10.76 -17.57
N SER A 440 61.29 10.88 -18.51
CA SER A 440 61.54 10.41 -19.88
C SER A 440 62.72 11.19 -20.48
N GLY A 441 63.83 10.51 -20.78
CA GLY A 441 65.04 11.12 -21.32
C GLY A 441 66.20 11.30 -20.33
N GLY A 442 66.06 10.91 -19.06
CA GLY A 442 67.20 10.87 -18.13
C GLY A 442 66.84 11.12 -16.67
N LEU A 443 67.77 11.72 -15.93
CA LEU A 443 67.61 12.14 -14.55
C LEU A 443 67.57 13.67 -14.48
N ALA A 444 66.41 14.23 -14.11
CA ALA A 444 66.27 15.66 -13.88
C ALA A 444 66.77 16.01 -12.48
N GLN A 445 67.74 16.93 -12.39
CA GLN A 445 68.21 17.48 -11.12
C GLN A 445 67.65 18.88 -10.96
N ILE A 446 66.99 19.15 -9.83
CA ILE A 446 66.33 20.42 -9.52
C ILE A 446 66.78 20.90 -8.15
N GLY A 447 67.19 22.16 -8.06
CA GLY A 447 67.46 22.82 -6.78
C GLY A 447 66.18 23.41 -6.19
N VAL A 448 66.24 23.85 -4.95
CA VAL A 448 65.13 24.58 -4.33
C VAL A 448 65.67 25.74 -3.50
N SER A 449 65.05 26.90 -3.66
CA SER A 449 65.28 28.05 -2.80
C SER A 449 64.13 28.14 -1.80
N ILE A 450 64.45 28.42 -0.54
CA ILE A 450 63.47 28.48 0.55
C ILE A 450 63.64 29.78 1.33
N GLY A 451 62.54 30.50 1.53
CA GLY A 451 62.47 31.64 2.43
C GLY A 451 61.46 31.37 3.53
N TRP A 452 61.72 31.79 4.76
CA TRP A 452 60.71 31.67 5.81
C TRP A 452 60.64 32.87 6.74
N ALA A 453 59.44 33.03 7.30
CA ALA A 453 59.13 33.99 8.33
C ALA A 453 58.14 33.39 9.34
N SER A 454 58.24 33.82 10.58
CA SER A 454 57.41 33.37 11.73
C SER A 454 56.53 34.49 12.30
N ALA A 455 55.32 34.17 12.73
CA ALA A 455 54.41 35.03 13.49
C ALA A 455 54.24 34.48 14.92
N PRO A 456 54.14 35.35 15.94
CA PRO A 456 54.02 36.81 15.85
C PRO A 456 55.36 37.55 15.71
N LYS A 457 56.49 36.83 15.67
CA LYS A 457 57.85 37.42 15.72
C LYS A 457 58.13 38.48 14.64
N HIS A 458 57.77 38.22 13.39
CA HIS A 458 58.09 39.12 12.27
C HIS A 458 56.86 39.84 11.69
N ALA A 459 55.66 39.28 11.87
CA ALA A 459 54.42 39.86 11.35
C ALA A 459 53.18 39.38 12.15
N ASP A 460 52.12 40.17 12.10
CA ASP A 460 50.82 39.95 12.75
C ASP A 460 49.65 39.79 11.75
N THR A 461 49.93 39.88 10.44
CA THR A 461 48.94 39.64 9.37
C THR A 461 49.46 38.60 8.37
N ALA A 462 48.53 37.85 7.76
CA ALA A 462 48.84 36.81 6.79
C ALA A 462 49.60 37.35 5.57
N SER A 463 49.15 38.48 5.01
CA SER A 463 49.76 39.11 3.85
C SER A 463 51.19 39.58 4.14
N HIS A 464 51.42 40.18 5.32
CA HIS A 464 52.75 40.64 5.71
C HIS A 464 53.70 39.45 5.96
N LEU A 465 53.23 38.40 6.65
CA LEU A 465 54.05 37.21 6.89
C LEU A 465 54.48 36.53 5.58
N LEU A 466 53.57 36.41 4.61
CA LEU A 466 53.87 35.89 3.28
C LEU A 466 54.87 36.75 2.52
N ALA A 467 54.71 38.08 2.55
CA ALA A 467 55.63 39.00 1.90
C ALA A 467 57.06 38.89 2.47
N LEU A 468 57.19 38.72 3.79
CA LEU A 468 58.50 38.50 4.43
C LEU A 468 59.13 37.15 4.06
N ALA A 469 58.33 36.09 4.00
CA ALA A 469 58.82 34.78 3.55
C ALA A 469 59.27 34.83 2.08
N ASP A 470 58.55 35.55 1.23
CA ASP A 470 58.91 35.76 -0.19
C ASP A 470 60.17 36.63 -0.35
N GLN A 471 60.31 37.68 0.46
CA GLN A 471 61.54 38.48 0.50
C GLN A 471 62.76 37.64 0.89
N ALA A 472 62.61 36.75 1.87
CA ALA A 472 63.66 35.81 2.25
C ALA A 472 63.98 34.83 1.12
N LEU A 473 62.96 34.32 0.43
CA LEU A 473 63.11 33.42 -0.71
C LEU A 473 63.84 34.11 -1.87
N TYR A 474 63.49 35.36 -2.16
CA TYR A 474 64.13 36.16 -3.19
C TYR A 474 65.64 36.32 -2.92
N SER A 475 66.01 36.60 -1.66
CA SER A 475 67.42 36.65 -1.26
C SER A 475 68.15 35.31 -1.43
N ALA A 476 67.49 34.18 -1.13
CA ALA A 476 68.05 32.86 -1.40
C ALA A 476 68.35 32.65 -2.90
N LYS A 477 67.48 33.17 -3.78
CA LYS A 477 67.67 33.09 -5.24
C LYS A 477 68.83 33.98 -5.72
N GLU A 478 69.04 35.15 -5.14
CA GLU A 478 70.14 36.05 -5.50
C GLU A 478 71.49 35.56 -4.98
N ASN A 479 71.53 34.92 -3.82
CA ASN A 479 72.76 34.44 -3.17
C ASN A 479 73.27 33.08 -3.68
N GLY A 480 72.86 32.68 -4.89
CA GLY A 480 73.38 31.49 -5.57
C GLY A 480 72.44 30.30 -5.61
N ARG A 481 71.21 30.42 -5.08
CA ARG A 481 70.14 29.39 -5.11
C ARG A 481 70.49 28.15 -4.29
N ASN A 482 69.58 27.17 -4.27
CA ASN A 482 69.76 25.91 -3.55
C ASN A 482 70.12 26.10 -2.07
N MET A 483 69.47 27.07 -1.44
CA MET A 483 69.72 27.48 -0.06
C MET A 483 68.45 27.98 0.58
N ALA A 484 68.50 28.09 1.91
CA ALA A 484 67.39 28.58 2.70
C ALA A 484 67.80 29.82 3.48
N VAL A 485 66.92 30.82 3.52
CA VAL A 485 67.16 32.10 4.19
C VAL A 485 66.00 32.41 5.16
N CYS A 486 66.36 32.80 6.39
CA CYS A 486 65.42 33.36 7.34
C CYS A 486 65.33 34.88 7.15
N ILE A 487 64.14 35.47 7.27
CA ILE A 487 63.99 36.94 7.22
C ILE A 487 64.80 37.64 8.33
N GLU A 488 64.93 37.01 9.50
CA GLU A 488 65.73 37.54 10.62
C GLU A 488 67.22 37.68 10.25
N ASP A 489 67.76 36.72 9.50
CA ASP A 489 69.18 36.76 9.09
C ASP A 489 69.44 37.93 8.14
N LEU A 490 68.46 38.24 7.27
CA LEU A 490 68.55 39.38 6.36
C LEU A 490 68.56 40.71 7.11
N TYR A 491 67.70 40.86 8.10
CA TYR A 491 67.70 42.05 8.95
C TYR A 491 69.02 42.23 9.69
N GLN A 492 69.59 41.14 10.23
CA GLN A 492 70.88 41.21 10.92
C GLN A 492 72.04 41.56 9.98
N GLN A 493 72.06 40.98 8.77
CA GLN A 493 73.09 41.28 7.78
C GLN A 493 73.01 42.75 7.31
N GLN A 494 71.80 43.27 7.10
CA GLN A 494 71.59 44.66 6.70
C GLN A 494 72.00 45.64 7.81
N GLN A 495 71.64 45.35 9.08
CA GLN A 495 72.09 46.14 10.22
C GLN A 495 73.62 46.14 10.39
N GLN A 496 74.29 45.03 10.11
CA GLN A 496 75.76 44.96 10.17
C GLN A 496 76.41 45.79 9.06
N LEU A 497 75.86 45.75 7.84
CA LEU A 497 76.32 46.58 6.72
C LEU A 497 76.12 48.08 7.02
N ASP A 498 74.95 48.47 7.52
CA ASP A 498 74.65 49.86 7.91
C ASP A 498 75.55 50.35 9.06
N GLN A 499 75.88 49.47 10.01
CA GLN A 499 76.83 49.77 11.08
C GLN A 499 78.28 49.87 10.59
N GLN A 500 78.67 49.06 9.61
CA GLN A 500 79.99 49.14 8.97
C GLN A 500 80.15 50.41 8.13
N ASP A 501 79.11 50.79 7.38
CA ASP A 501 79.07 52.03 6.62
C ASP A 501 79.02 53.27 7.53
N SER A 502 78.23 53.22 8.61
CA SER A 502 78.23 54.30 9.62
C SER A 502 79.58 54.45 10.32
N ARG A 503 80.31 53.34 10.56
CA ARG A 503 81.67 53.36 11.14
C ARG A 503 82.72 53.84 10.14
N SER A 504 82.56 53.53 8.85
CA SER A 504 83.47 53.99 7.78
C SER A 504 83.32 55.50 7.53
N ILE A 505 82.09 56.03 7.56
CA ILE A 505 81.77 57.46 7.49
C ILE A 505 82.33 58.20 8.70
N LYS A 506 82.14 57.69 9.93
CA LYS A 506 82.72 58.28 11.15
C LYS A 506 84.25 58.27 11.16
N ARG A 507 84.90 57.23 10.60
CA ARG A 507 86.38 57.19 10.46
C ARG A 507 86.92 58.19 9.43
N ARG A 508 86.15 58.51 8.38
CA ARG A 508 86.50 59.58 7.41
C ARG A 508 86.38 60.97 8.01
N ALA A 509 85.41 61.21 8.91
CA ALA A 509 85.18 62.50 9.55
C ALA A 509 86.15 62.85 10.70
N VAL A 510 86.98 61.90 11.16
CA VAL A 510 87.98 62.12 12.23
C VAL A 510 89.41 62.29 11.67
N ARG A 511 89.59 62.11 10.35
CA ARG A 511 90.89 62.24 9.64
C ARG A 511 90.96 63.43 8.67
N GLY A 512 89.92 64.26 8.60
CA GLY A 512 89.92 65.58 7.97
C GLY A 512 89.54 66.60 9.02
#